data_AF-A0AAU3WHX4-F1
#
_entry.id   AF-A0AAU3WHX4-F1
#
_cell.length_a   1.000
_cell.length_b   1.000
_cell.length_c   1.000
_cell.angle_alpha   90.00
_cell.angle_beta   90.00
_cell.angle_gamma   90.00
#
_symmetry.space_group_name_H-M   'P 1'
#
loop_
_entity.id
_entity.type
_entity.pdbx_description
1 polymer ?
#
loop_
_entity_poly.entity_id
_entity_poly.type
_entity_poly.pdbx_seq_one_letter_code
_entity_poly.pdbx_strand_id
1 'polypeptide(L)' 'MTHAHLIFVTKLRHKVLTHAHLTPMEEIEPPVCADFECELAEFNGEDHHVHLR' A
#
# COMPACT_ATOMS: atom_id res chain seq x y z
N MET A 1 -14.35 -14.79 6.81
CA MET A 1 -13.81 -13.68 6.02
C MET A 1 -12.43 -14.06 5.56
N THR A 2 -12.12 -13.79 4.31
CA THR A 2 -10.81 -14.09 3.71
C THR A 2 -9.98 -12.81 3.82
N HIS A 3 -8.76 -12.91 4.36
CA HIS A 3 -7.83 -11.79 4.42
C HIS A 3 -6.65 -12.07 3.49
N ALA A 4 -6.18 -11.05 2.79
CA ALA A 4 -5.02 -11.11 1.91
C ALA A 4 -3.99 -10.10 2.40
N HIS A 5 -2.71 -10.50 2.38
CA HIS A 5 -1.60 -9.59 2.64
C HIS A 5 -0.88 -9.34 1.31
N LEU A 6 -1.03 -8.12 0.78
CA LEU A 6 -0.39 -7.71 -0.46
C LEU A 6 0.89 -6.93 -0.15
N ILE A 7 1.93 -7.19 -0.92
CA ILE A 7 3.21 -6.51 -0.82
C ILE A 7 3.60 -6.01 -2.21
N PHE A 8 3.70 -4.69 -2.37
CA PHE A 8 4.19 -4.07 -3.59
C PHE A 8 5.63 -3.63 -3.37
N VAL A 9 6.52 -4.00 -4.29
CA VAL A 9 7.93 -3.63 -4.24
C VAL A 9 8.26 -2.67 -5.37
N THR A 10 9.13 -1.71 -5.11
CA THR A 10 9.64 -0.84 -6.17
C THR A 10 10.42 -1.66 -7.20
N LYS A 11 10.46 -1.17 -8.44
CA LYS A 11 11.28 -1.78 -9.48
C LYS A 11 12.73 -1.86 -8.99
N LEU A 12 13.32 -3.06 -9.06
CA LEU A 12 14.67 -3.37 -8.56
C LEU A 12 14.87 -3.13 -7.05
N ARG A 13 13.80 -3.00 -6.25
CA ARG A 13 13.83 -2.66 -4.81
C ARG A 13 14.62 -1.37 -4.52
N HIS A 14 14.57 -0.42 -5.44
CA HIS A 14 15.17 0.89 -5.20
C HIS A 14 14.48 1.60 -4.03
N LYS A 15 15.28 2.25 -3.19
CA LYS A 15 14.83 2.98 -2.00
C LYS A 15 14.30 4.38 -2.36
N VAL A 16 13.19 4.42 -3.11
CA VAL A 16 12.65 5.66 -3.70
C VAL A 16 11.38 6.14 -3.01
N LEU A 17 10.74 5.30 -2.18
CA LEU A 17 9.56 5.70 -1.45
C LEU A 17 9.98 6.58 -0.27
N THR A 18 9.51 7.82 -0.30
CA THR A 18 9.72 8.80 0.77
C THR A 18 8.36 9.14 1.36
N HIS A 19 8.35 9.87 2.48
CA HIS A 19 7.10 10.34 3.08
C HIS A 19 6.21 11.11 2.07
N ALA A 20 6.81 11.86 1.14
CA ALA A 20 6.07 12.57 0.11
C ALA A 20 5.34 11.64 -0.89
N HIS A 21 5.77 10.37 -0.99
CA HIS A 21 5.11 9.33 -1.78
C HIS A 21 4.12 8.52 -0.92
N LEU A 22 4.51 8.17 0.31
CA LEU A 22 3.72 7.30 1.18
C LEU A 22 2.45 7.98 1.71
N THR A 23 2.49 9.25 2.05
CA THR A 23 1.31 10.00 2.53
C THR A 23 0.15 9.99 1.54
N PRO A 24 0.33 10.38 0.26
CA PRO A 24 -0.78 10.32 -0.68
C PRO A 24 -1.21 8.87 -0.99
N MET A 25 -0.30 7.88 -0.91
CA MET A 25 -0.69 6.48 -1.07
C MET A 25 -1.65 6.04 0.04
N GLU A 26 -1.38 6.37 1.30
CA GLU A 26 -2.26 6.06 2.44
C GLU A 26 -3.68 6.64 2.28
N GLU A 27 -3.82 7.79 1.60
CA GLU A 27 -5.11 8.40 1.28
C GLU A 27 -5.83 7.74 0.08
N ILE A 28 -5.07 7.20 -0.88
CA ILE A 28 -5.59 6.63 -2.13
C ILE A 28 -5.95 5.15 -1.99
N GLU A 29 -5.25 4.38 -1.16
CA GLU A 29 -5.48 2.93 -1.03
C GLU A 29 -6.90 2.58 -0.53
N PRO A 30 -7.50 3.26 0.47
CA PRO A 30 -8.86 2.96 0.92
C PRO A 30 -9.95 3.05 -0.16
N PRO A 31 -10.08 4.15 -0.94
CA PRO A 31 -11.07 4.19 -2.02
C PRO A 31 -10.76 3.19 -3.14
N VAL A 32 -9.49 2.90 -3.43
CA VAL A 32 -9.13 1.84 -4.38
C VAL A 32 -9.60 0.48 -3.88
N CYS A 33 -9.36 0.12 -2.63
CA CYS A 33 -9.90 -1.11 -2.04
C CYS A 33 -11.43 -1.17 -2.12
N ALA A 34 -12.10 -0.06 -1.83
CA ALA A 34 -13.56 0.02 -1.94
C ALA A 34 -14.07 -0.25 -3.36
N ASP A 35 -13.37 0.24 -4.40
CA ASP A 35 -13.69 -0.03 -5.81
C ASP A 35 -13.54 -1.52 -6.17
N PHE A 36 -12.72 -2.27 -5.41
CA PHE A 36 -12.56 -3.73 -5.53
C PHE A 36 -13.45 -4.54 -4.57
N GLU A 37 -14.43 -3.89 -3.93
CA GLU A 37 -15.32 -4.52 -2.94
C GLU A 37 -14.56 -5.12 -1.74
N CYS A 38 -13.42 -4.52 -1.36
CA CYS A 38 -12.66 -4.88 -0.18
C CYS A 38 -12.44 -3.70 0.77
N GLU A 39 -12.10 -4.02 2.02
CA GLU A 39 -11.76 -3.04 3.05
C GLU A 39 -10.25 -3.12 3.31
N LEU A 40 -9.60 -1.96 3.37
CA LEU A 40 -8.21 -1.85 3.81
C LEU A 40 -8.18 -1.87 5.33
N ALA A 41 -7.59 -2.90 5.92
CA ALA A 41 -7.42 -3.01 7.37
C ALA A 41 -6.16 -2.25 7.85
N GLU A 42 -5.07 -2.29 7.08
CA GLU A 42 -3.84 -1.56 7.43
C GLU A 42 -2.96 -1.23 6.22
N PHE A 43 -2.40 -0.02 6.20
CA PHE A 43 -1.36 0.42 5.28
C PHE A 43 -0.03 0.59 6.02
N ASN A 44 1.07 0.05 5.49
CA ASN A 44 2.41 0.33 5.99
C ASN A 44 3.41 0.43 4.83
N GLY A 45 4.22 1.47 4.80
CA GLY A 45 5.20 1.73 3.74
C GLY A 45 6.62 1.91 4.25
N GLU A 46 7.55 1.30 3.54
CA GLU A 46 9.00 1.39 3.74
C GLU A 46 9.67 1.95 2.49
N ASP A 47 10.98 2.24 2.55
CA ASP A 47 11.68 2.96 1.47
C ASP A 47 11.66 2.25 0.09
N HIS A 48 11.37 0.96 0.04
CA HIS A 48 11.36 0.14 -1.19
C HIS A 48 10.12 -0.75 -1.36
N HIS A 49 9.16 -0.73 -0.43
CA HIS A 49 7.95 -1.54 -0.51
C HIS A 49 6.79 -0.98 0.31
N VAL A 50 5.56 -1.40 -0.01
CA VAL A 50 4.35 -1.14 0.78
C VAL A 50 3.60 -2.44 1.05
N HIS A 51 2.95 -2.50 2.21
CA HIS A 51 2.12 -3.59 2.69
C HIS A 51 0.67 -3.12 2.80
N LEU A 52 -0.25 -3.86 2.20
CA LEU A 52 -1.69 -3.72 2.40
C LEU A 52 -2.23 -4.96 3.11
N ARG A 53 -2.97 -4.75 4.20
CA ARG A 53 -3.66 -5.80 4.96
C ARG A 53 -5.14 -5.52 5.05
#